data_AF-A0A925KHP3-F1
#
_entry.id   AF-A0A925KHP3-F1
#
_cell.length_a   1.000
_cell.length_b   1.000
_cell.length_c   1.000
_cell.angle_alpha   90.00
_cell.angle_beta   90.00
_cell.angle_gamma   90.00
#
_symmetry.space_group_name_H-M   'P 1'
#
loop_
_entity.id
_entity.type
_entity.pdbx_description
1 polymer ?
#
loop_
_entity_poly.entity_id
_entity_poly.type
_entity_poly.pdbx_seq_one_letter_code
_entity_poly.pdbx_strand_id
1 'polypeptide(L)'
;PRAVAQGQSAALAGWPVPLALDALQKLCHDSMARAVGAATCYFPGADVPASASLATLSDWAHDLARVARHAEHPWNEGLLVESLVQQGRRALASPSRPVDGRGAATLG
;
A
#
# COMPACT_ATOMS: atom_id res chain seq x y z
N PRO A 1 -1.91 9.30 -3.80
CA PRO A 1 -1.60 8.77 -2.43
C PRO A 1 -2.72 8.96 -1.41
N ARG A 2 -3.08 10.23 -1.08
CA ARG A 2 -4.10 10.55 -0.06
C ARG A 2 -5.46 9.86 -0.29
N ALA A 3 -5.96 9.86 -1.52
CA ALA A 3 -7.22 9.17 -1.86
C ALA A 3 -7.19 7.67 -1.50
N VAL A 4 -6.10 6.96 -1.80
CA VAL A 4 -5.95 5.53 -1.46
C VAL A 4 -5.87 5.33 0.06
N ALA A 5 -5.12 6.17 0.76
CA ALA A 5 -5.06 6.15 2.23
C ALA A 5 -6.43 6.41 2.88
N GLN A 6 -7.34 7.09 2.17
CA GLN A 6 -8.73 7.33 2.59
C GLN A 6 -9.72 6.30 2.02
N GLY A 7 -9.29 5.36 1.18
CA GLY A 7 -10.15 4.36 0.54
C GLY A 7 -11.03 4.90 -0.58
N GLN A 8 -10.71 6.07 -1.15
CA GLN A 8 -11.50 6.75 -2.17
C GLN A 8 -11.13 6.24 -3.56
N SER A 9 -11.80 5.17 -4.01
CA SER A 9 -11.59 4.57 -5.34
C SER A 9 -12.02 5.47 -6.50
N ALA A 10 -12.92 6.42 -6.25
CA ALA A 10 -13.37 7.41 -7.23
C ALA A 10 -12.22 8.22 -7.87
N ALA A 11 -11.09 8.38 -7.17
CA ALA A 11 -9.89 9.03 -7.71
C ALA A 11 -9.24 8.27 -8.87
N LEU A 12 -9.56 6.98 -9.03
CA LEU A 12 -9.08 6.11 -10.11
C LEU A 12 -10.22 5.72 -11.08
N ALA A 13 -11.41 6.34 -10.95
CA ALA A 13 -12.54 6.01 -11.79
C ALA A 13 -12.24 6.30 -13.27
N GLY A 14 -12.60 5.34 -14.14
CA GLY A 14 -12.35 5.43 -15.59
C GLY A 14 -10.90 5.19 -16.00
N TRP A 15 -9.99 4.90 -15.07
CA TRP A 15 -8.63 4.49 -15.43
C TRP A 15 -8.64 3.06 -15.96
N PRO A 16 -7.82 2.75 -16.98
CA PRO A 16 -7.54 1.37 -17.34
C PRO A 16 -6.97 0.62 -16.13
N VAL A 17 -7.43 -0.62 -15.91
CA VAL A 17 -6.96 -1.47 -14.80
C VAL A 17 -5.42 -1.55 -14.72
N PRO A 18 -4.66 -1.71 -15.83
CA PRO A 18 -3.20 -1.72 -15.77
C PRO A 18 -2.60 -0.42 -15.22
N LEU A 19 -3.18 0.74 -15.57
CA LEU A 19 -2.72 2.04 -15.09
C LEU A 19 -3.01 2.23 -13.60
N ALA A 20 -4.19 1.81 -13.15
CA ALA A 20 -4.55 1.82 -11.74
C ALA A 20 -3.60 0.91 -10.92
N LEU A 21 -3.33 -0.30 -11.40
CA LEU A 21 -2.39 -1.22 -10.76
C LEU A 21 -0.98 -0.66 -10.65
N ASP A 22 -0.45 -0.09 -11.74
CA ASP A 22 0.88 0.55 -11.73
C ASP A 22 0.97 1.67 -10.69
N ALA A 23 -0.04 2.56 -10.63
CA ALA A 23 -0.07 3.63 -9.64
C ALA A 23 -0.14 3.11 -8.19
N LEU A 24 -0.91 2.05 -7.95
CA LEU A 24 -1.00 1.41 -6.62
C LEU A 24 0.32 0.72 -6.23
N GLN A 25 1.00 0.06 -7.19
CA GLN A 25 2.31 -0.55 -6.97
C GLN A 25 3.38 0.48 -6.62
N LYS A 26 3.42 1.61 -7.35
CA LYS A 26 4.31 2.74 -7.05
C LYS A 26 4.06 3.31 -5.66
N LEU A 27 2.79 3.43 -5.27
CA LEU A 27 2.43 3.92 -3.93
C LEU A 27 2.88 2.93 -2.85
N CYS A 28 2.68 1.64 -3.07
CA CYS A 28 3.16 0.60 -2.17
C CYS A 28 4.69 0.66 -2.01
N HIS A 29 5.42 0.82 -3.12
CA HIS A 29 6.88 0.98 -3.11
C HIS A 29 7.33 2.18 -2.29
N ASP A 30 6.78 3.37 -2.56
CA ASP A 30 7.12 4.58 -1.81
C ASP A 30 6.76 4.46 -0.34
N SER A 31 5.66 3.78 0.00
CA SER A 31 5.28 3.53 1.39
C SER A 31 6.27 2.61 2.10
N MET A 32 6.79 1.57 1.41
CA MET A 32 7.86 0.73 1.94
C MET A 32 9.16 1.50 2.13
N ALA A 33 9.52 2.37 1.17
CA ALA A 33 10.67 3.25 1.29
C ALA A 33 10.53 4.17 2.52
N ARG A 34 9.37 4.81 2.70
CA ARG A 34 9.11 5.65 3.88
C ARG A 34 9.15 4.86 5.20
N ALA A 35 8.65 3.62 5.21
CA ALA A 35 8.65 2.77 6.40
C ALA A 35 10.06 2.41 6.91
N VAL A 36 11.06 2.42 6.03
CA VAL A 36 12.49 2.22 6.39
C VAL A 36 13.30 3.51 6.47
N GLY A 37 12.65 4.67 6.38
CA GLY A 37 13.31 5.98 6.44
C GLY A 37 14.00 6.42 5.15
N ALA A 38 13.75 5.74 4.03
CA ALA A 38 14.22 6.15 2.71
C ALA A 38 13.31 7.21 2.06
N ALA A 39 13.84 7.91 1.06
CA ALA A 39 13.08 8.88 0.27
C ALA A 39 12.11 8.18 -0.70
N THR A 40 11.03 8.87 -1.08
CA THR A 40 10.07 8.39 -2.09
C THR A 40 10.60 8.63 -3.50
N CYS A 41 10.28 7.72 -4.42
CA CYS A 41 10.73 7.74 -5.81
C CYS A 41 9.66 8.29 -6.77
N TYR A 42 8.37 8.09 -6.47
CA TYR A 42 7.27 8.36 -7.41
C TYR A 42 6.35 9.49 -6.96
N PHE A 43 6.10 9.61 -5.66
CA PHE A 43 5.18 10.59 -5.07
C PHE A 43 5.90 11.54 -4.12
N PRO A 44 5.36 12.75 -3.90
CA PRO A 44 5.86 13.64 -2.87
C PRO A 44 5.79 12.97 -1.49
N GLY A 45 6.91 12.94 -0.76
CA GLY A 45 6.98 12.25 0.53
C GLY A 45 5.91 12.70 1.54
N ALA A 46 5.52 13.98 1.52
CA ALA A 46 4.46 14.54 2.37
C ALA A 46 3.08 13.90 2.16
N ASP A 47 2.81 13.32 0.98
CA ASP A 47 1.52 12.72 0.63
C ASP A 47 1.46 11.20 0.88
N VAL A 48 2.58 10.54 1.14
CA VAL A 48 2.68 9.07 1.29
C VAL A 48 2.72 8.69 2.77
N PRO A 49 1.94 7.76 3.33
CA PRO A 49 2.05 7.36 4.74
C PRO A 49 3.41 6.73 5.10
N ALA A 50 3.96 7.04 6.29
CA ALA A 50 5.24 6.49 6.77
C ALA A 50 5.11 5.46 7.91
N SER A 51 3.94 5.37 8.54
CA SER A 51 3.75 4.54 9.73
C SER A 51 3.46 3.08 9.41
N ALA A 52 3.27 2.73 8.13
CA ALA A 52 2.79 1.43 7.71
C ALA A 52 3.82 0.31 7.99
N SER A 53 3.33 -0.85 8.42
CA SER A 53 4.15 -2.05 8.60
C SER A 53 4.64 -2.59 7.26
N LEU A 54 5.94 -2.91 7.17
CA LEU A 54 6.50 -3.57 5.98
C LEU A 54 5.80 -4.90 5.66
N ALA A 55 5.33 -5.64 6.67
CA ALA A 55 4.64 -6.90 6.45
C ALA A 55 3.33 -6.70 5.67
N THR A 56 2.48 -5.76 6.12
CA THR A 56 1.19 -5.50 5.46
C THR A 56 1.36 -4.85 4.08
N LEU A 57 2.41 -4.05 3.89
CA LEU A 57 2.77 -3.51 2.58
C LEU A 57 3.26 -4.61 1.63
N SER A 58 4.05 -5.58 2.12
CA SER A 58 4.54 -6.71 1.32
C SER A 58 3.40 -7.63 0.88
N ASP A 59 2.45 -7.91 1.77
CA ASP A 59 1.25 -8.68 1.43
C ASP A 59 0.43 -7.97 0.34
N TRP A 60 0.23 -6.67 0.48
CA TRP A 60 -0.47 -5.87 -0.52
C TRP A 60 0.28 -5.85 -1.87
N ALA A 61 1.60 -5.74 -1.86
CA ALA A 61 2.42 -5.82 -3.08
C ALA A 61 2.25 -7.17 -3.80
N HIS A 62 2.22 -8.28 -3.05
CA HIS A 62 1.95 -9.61 -3.62
C HIS A 62 0.55 -9.70 -4.24
N ASP A 63 -0.46 -9.14 -3.58
CA ASP A 63 -1.82 -9.11 -4.10
C ASP A 63 -1.92 -8.32 -5.41
N LEU A 64 -1.31 -7.13 -5.46
CA LEU A 64 -1.21 -6.32 -6.69
C LEU A 64 -0.51 -7.08 -7.82
N ALA A 65 0.62 -7.73 -7.53
CA ALA A 65 1.37 -8.52 -8.51
C ALA A 65 0.61 -9.77 -8.98
N ARG A 66 -0.22 -10.37 -8.13
CA ARG A 66 -1.11 -11.47 -8.51
C ARG A 66 -2.18 -10.97 -9.48
N VAL A 67 -2.83 -9.85 -9.20
CA VAL A 67 -3.84 -9.28 -10.09
C VAL A 67 -3.24 -8.87 -11.43
N ALA A 68 -2.09 -8.18 -11.43
CA ALA A 68 -1.42 -7.76 -12.66
C ALA A 68 -1.08 -8.91 -13.63
N ARG A 69 -0.83 -10.12 -13.10
CA ARG A 69 -0.54 -11.32 -13.90
C ARG A 69 -1.77 -12.05 -14.42
N HIS A 70 -2.93 -11.87 -13.79
CA HIS A 70 -4.14 -12.66 -14.08
C HIS A 70 -5.34 -11.84 -14.55
N ALA A 71 -5.24 -10.50 -14.55
CA ALA A 71 -6.29 -9.63 -15.05
C ALA A 71 -6.22 -9.56 -16.58
N GLU A 72 -6.66 -10.63 -17.25
CA GLU A 72 -6.80 -10.62 -18.72
C GLU A 72 -7.91 -9.65 -19.13
N HIS A 73 -9.12 -9.81 -18.59
CA HIS A 73 -10.19 -8.81 -18.63
C HIS A 73 -11.21 -9.09 -17.51
N PRO A 74 -11.19 -8.35 -16.39
CA PRO A 74 -12.17 -8.53 -15.33
C PRO A 74 -13.58 -8.15 -15.83
N TRP A 75 -14.58 -8.98 -15.54
CA TRP A 75 -15.98 -8.65 -15.85
C TRP A 75 -16.45 -7.34 -15.20
N ASN A 76 -15.80 -6.93 -14.09
CA ASN A 76 -16.08 -5.67 -13.43
C ASN A 76 -14.79 -4.97 -12.97
N GLU A 77 -14.24 -4.14 -13.85
CA GLU A 77 -13.02 -3.36 -13.61
C GLU A 77 -13.18 -2.38 -12.43
N GLY A 78 -14.34 -1.72 -12.31
CA GLY A 78 -14.63 -0.76 -11.25
C GLY A 78 -14.57 -1.39 -9.86
N LEU A 79 -15.23 -2.54 -9.69
CA LEU A 79 -15.18 -3.29 -8.42
C LEU A 79 -13.79 -3.84 -8.11
N LEU A 80 -13.03 -4.24 -9.14
CA LEU A 80 -11.64 -4.65 -8.94
C LEU A 80 -10.81 -3.48 -8.38
N VAL A 81 -10.88 -2.32 -9.00
CA VAL A 81 -10.14 -1.12 -8.56
C VAL A 81 -10.57 -0.70 -7.15
N GLU A 82 -11.87 -0.74 -6.84
CA GLU A 82 -12.38 -0.45 -5.51
C GLU A 82 -11.79 -1.41 -4.45
N SER A 83 -11.81 -2.72 -4.73
CA SER A 83 -11.23 -3.72 -3.85
C SER A 83 -9.74 -3.48 -3.59
N LEU A 84 -8.97 -3.19 -4.65
CA LEU A 84 -7.54 -2.91 -4.54
C LEU A 84 -7.25 -1.65 -3.73
N VAL A 85 -8.05 -0.60 -3.90
CA VAL A 85 -7.95 0.63 -3.11
C VAL A 85 -8.27 0.37 -1.64
N GLN A 86 -9.26 -0.46 -1.35
CA GLN A 86 -9.62 -0.83 0.03
C GLN A 86 -8.56 -1.70 0.69
N GLN A 87 -7.89 -2.59 -0.06
CA GLN A 87 -6.70 -3.30 0.41
C GLN A 87 -5.55 -2.33 0.71
N GLY A 88 -5.30 -1.38 -0.19
CA GLY A 88 -4.30 -0.33 0.00
C GLY A 88 -4.56 0.51 1.25
N ARG A 89 -5.80 0.94 1.49
CA ARG A 89 -6.18 1.67 2.71
C ARG A 89 -5.79 0.89 3.96
N ARG A 90 -6.10 -0.42 4.01
CA ARG A 90 -5.79 -1.28 5.16
C ARG A 90 -4.27 -1.43 5.35
N ALA A 91 -3.53 -1.66 4.27
CA ALA A 91 -2.08 -1.81 4.32
C ALA A 91 -1.39 -0.52 4.81
N LEU A 92 -1.85 0.64 4.34
CA LEU A 92 -1.31 1.95 4.70
C LEU A 92 -1.65 2.39 6.14
N ALA A 93 -2.79 1.94 6.67
CA ALA A 93 -3.25 2.29 8.01
C ALA A 93 -2.68 1.38 9.12
N SER A 94 -2.03 0.26 8.77
CA SER A 94 -1.55 -0.73 9.73
C SER A 94 -0.19 -0.33 10.28
N PRO A 95 -0.07 0.11 11.55
CA PRO A 95 1.21 0.55 12.09
C PRO A 95 2.20 -0.61 12.22
N SER A 96 3.50 -0.34 12.06
CA SER A 96 4.53 -1.29 12.51
C SER A 96 4.37 -1.50 14.01
N ARG A 97 4.26 -2.76 14.44
CA ARG A 97 4.21 -3.06 15.87
C ARG A 97 5.59 -2.72 16.44
N PRO A 98 5.68 -1.85 17.47
CA PRO A 98 6.96 -1.63 18.13
C PRO A 98 7.44 -2.98 18.67
N VAL A 99 8.69 -3.34 18.38
CA VAL A 99 9.33 -4.45 19.07
C VAL A 99 9.47 -4.00 20.52
N ASP A 100 8.67 -4.56 21.42
CA ASP A 100 8.77 -4.23 22.85
C ASP A 100 10.16 -4.63 23.34
N GLY A 101 11.04 -3.64 23.54
CA GLY A 101 12.39 -3.80 24.08
C GLY A 101 12.41 -4.08 25.58
N ARG A 102 11.59 -5.03 26.07
CA ARG A 102 11.58 -5.44 27.49
C ARG A 102 12.01 -6.88 27.64
N GLY A 103 13.32 -7.06 27.76
CA GLY A 103 13.96 -8.32 28.15
C GLY A 103 15.39 -8.17 28.71
N ALA A 104 15.85 -6.95 29.02
CA ALA A 104 17.21 -6.70 29.48
C ALA A 104 17.24 -5.80 30.72
N ALA A 105 16.62 -6.24 31.82
CA ALA A 105 16.90 -5.71 33.16
C ALA A 105 16.29 -6.60 34.25
N THR A 106 17.05 -7.61 34.70
CA THR A 106 17.05 -8.09 36.09
C THR A 106 18.24 -9.03 36.28
N LEU A 107 19.42 -8.45 36.52
CA LEU A 107 20.47 -9.04 37.35
C LEU A 107 21.05 -7.88 38.18
N GLY A 108 20.57 -7.76 39.40
CA GLY A 108 21.03 -6.86 40.46
C GLY A 108 20.77 -7.54 41.79
#